data_AF-A0A4Y9MY71-F1
#
_entry.id   AF-A0A4Y9MY71-F1
#
_cell.length_a   1.000
_cell.length_b   1.000
_cell.length_c   1.000
_cell.angle_alpha   90.00
_cell.angle_beta   90.00
_cell.angle_gamma   90.00
#
_symmetry.space_group_name_H-M   'P 1'
#
loop_
_entity.id
_entity.type
_entity.pdbx_description
1 polymer ?
#
loop_
_entity_poly.entity_id
_entity_poly.type
_entity_poly.pdbx_seq_one_letter_code
_entity_poly.pdbx_strand_id
1 'polypeptide(L)'
;MWVMVLGDLIIFGAYFVIYMVHRAMAPQAFLADQQHLDLTVGAANTVVLLTSSWLIARGVAAARDDRCPEAVRLTVAAGGLGVAFIAVKAYEWSVKVAGGHTLGGSEFFTFYYMLTGVHLFHVALGLVILGVVARELCDRRRRRMSMVEAGATYWHMVDLLWIVIFALLYVMR
;
A
#
# COMPACT_ATOMS: atom_id res chain seq x y z
N MET A 1 3.79 6.25 -17.25
CA MET A 1 3.17 6.19 -15.91
C MET A 1 1.76 5.63 -15.97
N TRP A 2 0.79 6.26 -16.63
CA TRP A 2 -0.59 5.73 -16.69
C TRP A 2 -0.73 4.30 -17.24
N VAL A 3 0.05 3.93 -18.26
CA VAL A 3 0.05 2.55 -18.79
C VAL A 3 0.53 1.53 -17.73
N MET A 4 1.54 1.89 -16.93
CA MET A 4 2.02 1.04 -15.84
C MET A 4 0.96 0.92 -14.75
N VAL A 5 0.39 2.05 -14.29
CA VAL A 5 -0.66 2.11 -13.28
C VAL A 5 -1.88 1.26 -13.68
N LEU A 6 -2.33 1.38 -14.92
CA LEU A 6 -3.44 0.57 -15.45
C LEU A 6 -3.05 -0.91 -15.57
N GLY A 7 -1.82 -1.20 -16.00
CA GLY A 7 -1.30 -2.57 -16.05
C GLY A 7 -1.31 -3.24 -14.68
N ASP A 8 -0.78 -2.57 -13.66
CA ASP A 8 -0.77 -3.05 -12.27
C ASP A 8 -2.20 -3.25 -11.76
N LEU A 9 -3.11 -2.29 -12.03
CA LEU A 9 -4.51 -2.40 -11.62
C LEU A 9 -5.22 -3.60 -12.27
N ILE A 10 -4.93 -3.92 -13.53
CA ILE A 10 -5.49 -5.09 -14.22
C ILE A 10 -4.93 -6.38 -13.61
N ILE A 11 -3.62 -6.45 -13.36
CA ILE A 11 -2.98 -7.63 -12.76
C ILE A 11 -3.56 -7.88 -11.37
N PHE A 12 -3.58 -6.86 -10.50
CA PHE A 12 -4.21 -6.97 -9.17
C PHE A 12 -5.70 -7.28 -9.26
N GLY A 13 -6.42 -6.69 -10.21
CA GLY A 13 -7.82 -6.98 -10.48
C GLY A 13 -8.06 -8.46 -10.77
N ALA A 14 -7.23 -9.06 -11.62
CA ALA A 14 -7.28 -10.50 -11.90
C ALA A 14 -7.01 -11.33 -10.63
N TYR A 15 -6.01 -10.97 -9.83
CA TYR A 15 -5.74 -11.62 -8.54
C TYR A 15 -6.92 -11.52 -7.56
N PHE A 16 -7.59 -10.36 -7.49
CA PHE A 16 -8.77 -10.17 -6.65
C PHE A 16 -9.93 -11.06 -7.09
N VAL A 17 -10.15 -11.19 -8.39
CA VAL A 17 -11.18 -12.09 -8.94
C VAL A 17 -10.88 -13.54 -8.58
N ILE A 18 -9.63 -13.99 -8.77
CA ILE A 18 -9.22 -15.35 -8.40
C ILE A 18 -9.45 -15.62 -6.91
N TYR A 19 -9.04 -14.68 -6.04
CA TYR A 19 -9.30 -14.77 -4.61
C TYR A 19 -10.80 -14.88 -4.29
N MET A 20 -11.64 -14.05 -4.91
CA MET A 20 -13.10 -14.10 -4.69
C MET A 20 -13.72 -15.44 -5.11
N VAL A 21 -13.26 -16.02 -6.22
CA VAL A 21 -13.73 -17.34 -6.69
C VAL A 21 -13.34 -18.43 -5.70
N HIS A 22 -12.08 -18.48 -5.24
CA HIS A 22 -11.63 -19.45 -4.23
C HIS A 22 -12.37 -19.30 -2.90
N ARG A 23 -12.57 -18.06 -2.44
CA ARG A 23 -13.38 -17.78 -1.24
C ARG A 23 -14.81 -18.29 -1.40
N ALA A 24 -15.43 -18.13 -2.57
CA ALA A 24 -16.79 -18.62 -2.83
C ALA A 24 -16.89 -20.15 -2.85
N MET A 25 -15.81 -20.86 -3.19
CA MET A 25 -15.75 -22.32 -3.18
C MET A 25 -15.59 -22.90 -1.77
N ALA A 26 -14.88 -22.21 -0.86
CA ALA A 26 -14.60 -22.70 0.50
C ALA A 26 -14.86 -21.64 1.60
N PRO A 27 -16.09 -21.09 1.71
CA PRO A 27 -16.36 -19.94 2.57
C PRO A 27 -16.14 -20.21 4.06
N GLN A 28 -16.43 -21.42 4.55
CA GLN A 28 -16.27 -21.74 5.97
C GLN A 28 -14.81 -21.89 6.40
N ALA A 29 -13.96 -22.48 5.55
CA ALA A 29 -12.52 -22.58 5.82
C ALA A 29 -11.85 -21.20 5.81
N PHE A 30 -12.23 -20.36 4.83
CA PHE A 30 -11.75 -18.97 4.76
C PHE A 30 -12.17 -18.16 5.99
N LEU A 31 -13.42 -18.28 6.44
CA LEU A 31 -13.91 -17.58 7.63
C LEU A 31 -13.17 -18.00 8.91
N ALA A 32 -12.87 -19.28 9.08
CA ALA A 32 -12.14 -19.78 10.24
C ALA A 32 -10.70 -19.23 10.30
N ASP A 33 -10.02 -19.18 9.16
CA ASP A 33 -8.66 -18.63 9.09
C ASP A 33 -8.65 -17.09 9.22
N GLN A 34 -9.68 -16.42 8.70
CA GLN A 34 -9.82 -14.97 8.74
C GLN A 34 -9.98 -14.42 10.17
N GLN A 35 -10.49 -15.23 11.10
CA GLN A 35 -10.59 -14.88 12.52
C GLN A 35 -9.23 -14.72 13.22
N HIS A 36 -8.15 -15.25 12.63
CA HIS A 36 -6.79 -15.08 13.13
C HIS A 36 -6.17 -13.74 12.71
N LEU A 37 -6.89 -12.90 11.95
CA LEU A 37 -6.46 -11.54 11.63
C LEU A 37 -7.00 -10.53 12.63
N ASP A 38 -6.09 -9.69 13.13
CA ASP A 38 -6.46 -8.54 13.94
C ASP A 38 -6.95 -7.39 13.04
N LEU A 39 -8.27 -7.19 13.01
CA LEU A 39 -8.90 -6.08 12.29
C LEU A 39 -8.39 -4.72 12.79
N THR A 40 -8.10 -4.58 14.08
CA THR A 40 -7.72 -3.30 14.69
C THR A 40 -6.37 -2.84 14.17
N VAL A 41 -5.40 -3.76 14.11
CA VAL A 41 -4.07 -3.51 13.54
C VAL A 41 -4.17 -3.26 12.03
N GLY A 42 -5.03 -4.01 11.33
CA GLY A 42 -5.32 -3.78 9.92
C GLY A 42 -5.90 -2.39 9.65
N ALA A 43 -6.89 -1.98 10.44
CA ALA A 43 -7.57 -0.69 10.30
C ALA A 43 -6.65 0.49 10.65
N ALA A 44 -5.85 0.36 11.72
CA ALA A 44 -4.85 1.36 12.08
C ALA A 44 -3.83 1.58 10.95
N ASN A 45 -3.35 0.50 10.33
CA ASN A 45 -2.45 0.57 9.17
C ASN A 45 -3.10 1.26 7.96
N THR A 46 -4.38 0.99 7.69
CA THR A 46 -5.11 1.66 6.62
C THR A 46 -5.22 3.16 6.88
N VAL A 47 -5.50 3.58 8.13
CA VAL A 47 -5.53 5.01 8.49
C VAL A 47 -4.16 5.66 8.30
N VAL A 48 -3.07 4.96 8.66
CA VAL A 48 -1.69 5.43 8.44
C VAL A 48 -1.42 5.66 6.95
N LEU A 49 -1.80 4.72 6.08
CA LEU A 49 -1.64 4.81 4.63
C LEU A 49 -2.48 5.94 4.01
N LEU A 50 -3.75 6.05 4.39
CA LEU A 50 -4.63 7.14 3.94
C LEU A 50 -4.10 8.51 4.37
N THR A 51 -3.55 8.61 5.58
CA THR A 51 -2.92 9.84 6.08
C THR A 51 -1.68 10.17 5.27
N SER A 52 -0.85 9.17 4.93
CA SER A 52 0.30 9.35 4.04
C SER A 52 -0.11 9.87 2.66
N SER A 53 -1.16 9.27 2.07
CA SER A 53 -1.77 9.66 0.80
C SER A 53 -2.22 11.14 0.83
N TRP A 54 -2.92 11.55 1.89
CA TRP A 54 -3.34 12.94 2.09
C TRP A 54 -2.15 13.92 2.18
N LEU A 55 -1.06 13.53 2.86
CA LEU A 55 0.15 14.35 2.96
C LEU A 55 0.84 14.53 1.60
N ILE A 56 0.89 13.49 0.77
CA ILE A 56 1.39 13.60 -0.61
C ILE A 56 0.55 14.59 -1.42
N ALA A 57 -0.78 14.49 -1.37
CA ALA A 57 -1.66 15.41 -2.07
C ALA A 57 -1.41 16.88 -1.66
N ARG A 58 -1.26 17.14 -0.36
CA ARG A 58 -0.88 18.47 0.14
C ARG A 58 0.54 18.87 -0.28
N GLY A 59 1.47 17.93 -0.35
CA GLY A 59 2.83 18.16 -0.83
C GLY A 59 2.86 18.60 -2.29
N VAL A 60 2.06 17.97 -3.15
CA VAL A 60 1.89 18.38 -4.56
C VAL A 60 1.27 19.78 -4.65
N ALA A 61 0.24 20.08 -3.86
CA ALA A 61 -0.36 21.41 -3.83
C ALA A 61 0.65 22.48 -3.39
N ALA A 62 1.39 22.24 -2.31
CA ALA A 62 2.46 23.15 -1.86
C ALA A 62 3.57 23.32 -2.91
N ALA A 63 3.87 22.29 -3.70
CA ALA A 63 4.82 22.38 -4.81
C ALA A 63 4.29 23.23 -5.97
N ARG A 64 2.96 23.28 -6.21
CA ARG A 64 2.32 24.19 -7.18
C ARG A 64 2.43 25.65 -6.74
N ASP A 65 2.30 25.92 -5.45
CA ASP A 65 2.35 27.26 -4.86
C ASP A 65 3.79 27.77 -4.60
N ASP A 66 4.81 27.13 -5.20
CA ASP A 66 6.24 27.42 -5.00
C ASP A 66 6.74 27.30 -3.54
N ARG A 67 5.97 26.65 -2.64
CA ARG A 67 6.31 26.42 -1.23
C ARG A 67 7.17 25.16 -1.08
N CYS A 68 8.36 25.16 -1.69
CA CYS A 68 9.24 23.99 -1.75
C CYS A 68 9.59 23.36 -0.38
N PRO A 69 9.95 24.12 0.67
CA PRO A 69 10.29 23.52 1.96
C PRO A 69 9.13 22.74 2.60
N GLU A 70 7.90 23.23 2.40
CA GLU A 70 6.71 22.55 2.89
C GLU A 70 6.42 21.29 2.07
N ALA A 71 6.53 21.37 0.74
CA ALA A 71 6.35 20.23 -0.15
C ALA A 71 7.31 19.07 0.20
N VAL A 72 8.58 19.37 0.46
CA VAL A 72 9.58 18.38 0.88
C VAL A 72 9.20 17.78 2.23
N ARG A 73 8.87 18.60 3.24
CA ARG A 73 8.50 18.12 4.58
C ARG A 73 7.30 17.19 4.53
N LEU A 74 6.27 17.54 3.75
CA LEU A 74 5.06 16.72 3.58
C LEU A 74 5.37 15.40 2.87
N THR A 75 6.20 15.43 1.82
CA THR A 75 6.63 14.23 1.09
C THR A 75 7.43 13.27 1.97
N VAL A 76 8.36 13.81 2.79
CA VAL A 76 9.15 13.01 3.73
C VAL A 76 8.27 12.44 4.85
N ALA A 77 7.34 13.23 5.39
CA ALA A 77 6.39 12.75 6.40
C ALA A 77 5.51 11.62 5.87
N ALA A 78 5.02 11.74 4.63
CA ALA A 78 4.27 10.68 3.96
C ALA A 78 5.12 9.40 3.77
N GLY A 79 6.37 9.53 3.34
CA GLY A 79 7.30 8.41 3.24
C GLY A 79 7.56 7.73 4.59
N GLY A 80 7.69 8.51 5.68
CA GLY A 80 7.82 7.98 7.03
C GLY A 80 6.64 7.12 7.47
N LEU A 81 5.41 7.55 7.16
CA LEU A 81 4.20 6.75 7.39
C LEU A 81 4.17 5.47 6.54
N GLY A 82 4.67 5.52 5.30
CA GLY A 82 4.84 4.32 4.47
C GLY A 82 5.83 3.32 5.05
N VAL A 83 6.94 3.79 5.64
CA VAL A 83 7.89 2.92 6.37
C VAL A 83 7.24 2.32 7.62
N ALA A 84 6.48 3.12 8.38
CA ALA A 84 5.74 2.62 9.54
C ALA A 84 4.77 1.50 9.14
N PHE A 85 4.05 1.67 8.03
CA PHE A 85 3.19 0.62 7.48
C PHE A 85 3.95 -0.68 7.19
N ILE A 86 5.12 -0.60 6.53
CA ILE A 86 5.97 -1.77 6.26
C ILE A 86 6.38 -2.46 7.57
N ALA A 87 6.80 -1.68 8.58
CA ALA A 87 7.24 -2.22 9.86
C ALA A 87 6.12 -2.95 10.61
N VAL A 88 4.91 -2.37 10.67
CA VAL A 88 3.77 -3.02 11.31
C VAL A 88 3.38 -4.30 10.56
N LYS A 89 3.43 -4.29 9.21
CA LYS A 89 3.14 -5.49 8.42
C LYS A 89 4.17 -6.59 8.60
N ALA A 90 5.45 -6.24 8.64
CA ALA A 90 6.52 -7.19 8.92
C ALA A 90 6.36 -7.84 10.31
N TYR A 91 5.93 -7.06 11.31
CA TYR A 91 5.61 -7.57 12.64
C TYR A 91 4.38 -8.51 12.61
N GLU A 92 3.31 -8.13 11.93
CA GLU A 92 2.11 -9.00 11.80
C GLU A 92 2.45 -10.33 11.12
N TRP A 93 3.31 -10.30 10.10
CA TRP A 93 3.80 -11.52 9.44
C TRP A 93 4.61 -12.40 10.38
N SER A 94 5.55 -11.84 11.13
CA SER A 94 6.40 -12.63 12.03
C SER A 94 5.60 -13.30 13.13
N VAL A 95 4.59 -12.62 13.69
CA VAL A 95 3.67 -13.18 14.68
C VAL A 95 2.85 -14.33 14.07
N LYS A 96 2.32 -14.18 12.86
CA LYS A 96 1.52 -15.22 12.18
C LYS A 96 2.35 -16.45 11.79
N VAL A 97 3.56 -16.24 11.30
CA VAL A 97 4.50 -17.33 10.98
C VAL A 97 4.91 -18.07 12.25
N ALA A 98 5.17 -17.35 13.36
CA ALA A 98 5.46 -17.97 14.65
C ALA A 98 4.26 -18.76 15.22
N GLY A 99 3.03 -18.33 14.91
CA GLY A 99 1.79 -19.05 15.26
C GLY A 99 1.50 -20.29 14.39
N GLY A 100 2.39 -20.66 13.47
CA GLY A 100 2.22 -21.83 12.60
C GLY A 100 1.41 -21.56 11.32
N HIS A 101 0.96 -20.33 11.09
CA HIS A 101 0.24 -19.93 9.88
C HIS A 101 1.23 -19.51 8.79
N THR A 102 1.87 -20.49 8.17
CA THR A 102 2.90 -20.31 7.13
C THR A 102 2.32 -20.30 5.71
N LEU A 103 3.12 -19.87 4.75
CA LEU A 103 2.86 -20.05 3.31
C LEU A 103 2.72 -21.56 3.02
N GLY A 104 1.51 -22.01 2.69
CA GLY A 104 1.17 -23.41 2.45
C GLY A 104 0.36 -24.10 3.56
N GLY A 105 0.05 -23.41 4.67
CA GLY A 105 -0.83 -23.95 5.71
C GLY A 105 -2.29 -24.04 5.26
N SER A 106 -2.84 -22.95 4.73
CA SER A 106 -4.18 -22.93 4.12
C SER A 106 -4.20 -22.09 2.83
N GLU A 107 -5.19 -22.32 1.97
CA GLU A 107 -5.38 -21.53 0.76
C GLU A 107 -5.52 -20.04 1.08
N PHE A 108 -6.24 -19.71 2.15
CA PHE A 108 -6.41 -18.34 2.60
C PHE A 108 -5.08 -17.66 2.97
N PHE A 109 -4.24 -18.31 3.80
CA PHE A 109 -2.93 -17.73 4.16
C PHE A 109 -2.02 -17.57 2.95
N THR A 110 -2.10 -18.49 1.98
CA THR A 110 -1.34 -18.39 0.73
C THR A 110 -1.73 -17.13 -0.06
N PHE A 111 -3.04 -16.89 -0.26
CA PHE A 111 -3.50 -15.66 -0.91
C PHE A 111 -3.20 -14.41 -0.08
N TYR A 112 -3.33 -14.48 1.24
CA TYR A 112 -3.00 -13.39 2.16
C TYR A 112 -1.54 -12.94 1.98
N TYR A 113 -0.58 -13.87 2.07
CA TYR A 113 0.85 -13.54 1.94
C TYR A 113 1.20 -13.09 0.51
N MET A 114 0.59 -13.68 -0.51
CA MET A 114 0.80 -13.26 -1.91
C MET A 114 0.32 -11.82 -2.14
N LEU A 115 -0.95 -11.52 -1.83
CA LEU A 115 -1.55 -10.20 -2.05
C LEU A 115 -0.85 -9.12 -1.23
N THR A 116 -0.63 -9.38 0.06
CA THR A 116 0.02 -8.41 0.95
C THR A 116 1.51 -8.27 0.62
N GLY A 117 2.18 -9.32 0.15
CA GLY A 117 3.60 -9.29 -0.20
C GLY A 117 3.88 -8.54 -1.50
N VAL A 118 3.09 -8.79 -2.55
CA VAL A 118 3.20 -8.02 -3.79
C VAL A 118 2.86 -6.54 -3.52
N HIS A 119 1.86 -6.27 -2.68
CA HIS A 119 1.57 -4.90 -2.27
C HIS A 119 2.74 -4.25 -1.51
N LEU A 120 3.36 -4.96 -0.56
CA LEU A 120 4.52 -4.46 0.20
C LEU A 120 5.68 -4.09 -0.73
N PHE A 121 5.91 -4.90 -1.77
CA PHE A 121 6.89 -4.61 -2.81
C PHE A 121 6.57 -3.29 -3.55
N HIS A 122 5.31 -3.04 -3.90
CA HIS A 122 4.89 -1.79 -4.52
C HIS A 122 5.03 -0.59 -3.59
N VAL A 123 4.72 -0.73 -2.30
CA VAL A 123 4.97 0.32 -1.29
C VAL A 123 6.46 0.65 -1.21
N ALA A 124 7.33 -0.37 -1.19
CA ALA A 124 8.78 -0.18 -1.19
C ALA A 124 9.27 0.56 -2.45
N LEU A 125 8.76 0.18 -3.64
CA LEU A 125 9.05 0.90 -4.88
C LEU A 125 8.53 2.35 -4.84
N GLY A 126 7.35 2.55 -4.29
CA GLY A 126 6.76 3.88 -4.05
C GLY A 126 7.63 4.75 -3.16
N LEU A 127 8.24 4.18 -2.11
CA LEU A 127 9.12 4.91 -1.20
C LEU A 127 10.38 5.38 -1.91
N VAL A 128 10.93 4.56 -2.81
CA VAL A 128 12.06 4.95 -3.67
C VAL A 128 11.65 6.12 -4.57
N ILE A 129 10.47 6.06 -5.20
CA ILE A 129 9.94 7.14 -6.05
C ILE A 129 9.73 8.42 -5.23
N LEU A 130 9.15 8.33 -4.03
CA LEU A 130 8.99 9.48 -3.13
C LEU A 130 10.33 10.08 -2.71
N GLY A 131 11.35 9.25 -2.49
CA GLY A 131 12.72 9.71 -2.22
C GLY A 131 13.31 10.51 -3.40
N VAL A 132 13.08 10.05 -4.63
CA VAL A 132 13.48 10.79 -5.85
C VAL A 132 12.70 12.10 -5.97
N VAL A 133 11.38 12.09 -5.73
CA VAL A 133 10.53 13.29 -5.74
C VAL A 133 10.97 14.31 -4.69
N ALA A 134 11.28 13.87 -3.46
CA ALA A 134 11.78 14.74 -2.41
C ALA A 134 13.13 15.38 -2.79
N ARG A 135 14.03 14.62 -3.43
CA ARG A 135 15.30 15.14 -3.94
C ARG A 135 15.10 16.16 -5.07
N GLU A 136 14.19 15.90 -5.99
CA GLU A 136 13.86 16.80 -7.09
C GLU A 136 13.21 18.11 -6.58
N LEU A 137 12.39 18.03 -5.53
CA LEU A 137 11.79 19.18 -4.86
C LEU A 137 12.81 20.07 -4.13
N CYS A 138 13.95 19.51 -3.70
CA CYS A 138 15.06 20.28 -3.12
C CYS A 138 15.86 21.07 -4.17
N ASP A 139 15.89 20.65 -5.44
CA ASP A 139 16.62 21.33 -6.51
C ASP A 139 15.69 22.22 -7.35
N ARG A 140 15.65 23.51 -7.01
CA ARG A 140 14.84 24.54 -7.70
C ARG A 140 15.08 24.59 -9.22
N ARG A 141 16.26 24.20 -9.72
CA ARG A 141 16.63 24.30 -11.15
C ARG A 141 16.20 23.08 -11.96
N ARG A 142 15.93 21.95 -11.30
CA ARG A 142 15.50 20.70 -11.97
C ARG A 142 14.03 20.40 -11.79
N ARG A 143 13.33 21.04 -10.85
CA ARG A 143 11.91 20.83 -10.51
C ARG A 143 11.01 20.53 -11.71
N ARG A 144 10.78 19.24 -11.98
CA ARG A 144 9.80 18.80 -12.98
C ARG A 144 8.50 18.45 -12.30
N MET A 145 7.52 19.33 -12.43
CA MET A 145 6.20 19.10 -11.83
C MET A 145 5.56 17.80 -12.30
N SER A 146 5.79 17.44 -13.56
CA SER A 146 5.36 16.15 -14.13
C SER A 146 5.91 14.93 -13.37
N MET A 147 7.15 14.98 -12.84
CA MET A 147 7.69 13.87 -12.04
C MET A 147 7.05 13.80 -10.64
N VAL A 148 6.80 14.96 -10.03
CA VAL A 148 6.15 15.04 -8.70
C VAL A 148 4.73 14.49 -8.78
N GLU A 149 3.97 14.90 -9.80
CA GLU A 149 2.60 14.42 -10.05
C GLU A 149 2.57 12.94 -10.41
N ALA A 150 3.53 12.46 -11.20
CA ALA A 150 3.67 11.05 -11.51
C ALA A 150 3.94 10.20 -10.27
N GLY A 151 4.85 10.63 -9.39
CA GLY A 151 5.15 9.94 -8.13
C GLY A 151 3.96 9.93 -7.18
N ALA A 152 3.24 11.06 -7.07
CA ALA A 152 2.01 11.14 -6.29
C ALA A 152 0.92 10.20 -6.82
N THR A 153 0.70 10.18 -8.14
CA THR A 153 -0.28 9.29 -8.79
C THR A 153 0.03 7.82 -8.52
N TYR A 154 1.32 7.44 -8.59
CA TYR A 154 1.75 6.08 -8.25
C TYR A 154 1.47 5.76 -6.77
N TRP A 155 1.80 6.66 -5.85
CA TRP A 155 1.55 6.46 -4.41
C TRP A 155 0.04 6.30 -4.10
N HIS A 156 -0.80 7.14 -4.71
CA HIS A 156 -2.26 7.03 -4.57
C HIS A 156 -2.83 5.73 -5.15
N MET A 157 -2.27 5.24 -6.26
CA MET A 157 -2.65 3.92 -6.80
C MET A 157 -2.30 2.80 -5.82
N VAL A 158 -1.09 2.81 -5.24
CA VAL A 158 -0.69 1.81 -4.25
C VAL A 158 -1.64 1.83 -3.05
N ASP A 159 -1.98 3.01 -2.54
CA ASP A 159 -2.95 3.19 -1.46
C ASP A 159 -4.35 2.64 -1.82
N LEU A 160 -4.84 2.91 -3.03
CA LEU A 160 -6.10 2.36 -3.53
C LEU A 160 -6.11 0.82 -3.52
N LEU A 161 -5.02 0.19 -3.97
CA LEU A 161 -4.88 -1.27 -3.95
C LEU A 161 -4.97 -1.80 -2.51
N TRP A 162 -4.36 -1.10 -1.55
CA TRP A 162 -4.43 -1.49 -0.14
C TRP A 162 -5.86 -1.47 0.40
N ILE A 163 -6.64 -0.44 0.08
CA ILE A 163 -8.04 -0.33 0.53
C ILE A 163 -8.85 -1.55 0.05
N VAL A 164 -8.66 -1.97 -1.19
CA VAL A 164 -9.33 -3.16 -1.75
C VAL A 164 -8.86 -4.43 -1.05
N ILE A 165 -7.55 -4.60 -0.85
CA ILE A 165 -6.98 -5.73 -0.10
C ILE A 165 -7.53 -5.79 1.32
N PHE A 166 -7.57 -4.66 2.02
CA PHE A 166 -8.10 -4.56 3.37
C PHE A 166 -9.59 -4.93 3.42
N ALA A 167 -10.39 -4.43 2.48
CA ALA A 167 -11.80 -4.78 2.39
C ALA A 167 -12.00 -6.29 2.19
N LEU A 168 -11.25 -6.90 1.28
CA LEU A 168 -11.36 -8.33 0.96
C LEU A 168 -10.84 -9.26 2.06
N LEU A 169 -9.74 -8.89 2.73
CA LEU A 169 -9.08 -9.76 3.71
C LEU A 169 -9.55 -9.53 5.15
N TYR A 170 -9.91 -8.31 5.55
CA TYR A 170 -10.22 -7.98 6.95
C TYR A 170 -11.70 -7.66 7.20
N VAL A 171 -12.40 -7.06 6.22
CA VAL A 171 -13.78 -6.57 6.39
C VAL A 171 -14.82 -7.58 5.89
N MET A 172 -14.57 -8.25 4.78
CA MET A 172 -15.49 -9.22 4.18
C MET A 172 -15.45 -10.56 4.91
N ARG A 173 -16.10 -10.57 6.08
CA ARG A 173 -16.36 -11.76 6.91
C ARG A 173 -17.64 -12.41 6.40
#